data_AF-A0A1F5VXH9-F1
#
_entry.id   AF-A0A1F5VXH9-F1
#
_cell.length_a   1.000
_cell.length_b   1.000
_cell.length_c   1.000
_cell.angle_alpha   90.00
_cell.angle_beta   90.00
_cell.angle_gamma   90.00
#
_symmetry.space_group_name_H-M   'P 1'
#
loop_
_entity.id
_entity.type
_entity.pdbx_description
1 polymer ?
#
loop_
_entity_poly.entity_id
_entity_poly.type
_entity_poly.pdbx_seq_one_letter_code
_entity_poly.pdbx_strand_id
1 'polypeptide(L)'
;MRALIVNIVTLISVILSLWYSRANPRILIFAFLMVMLIRIVLIQLMLVLYRKYTSEAVRDFLQKIVQTSPPGPPPQGMYDTHTGKEVGFGGSMLVLGSLVLFTFFLTHVNAEKELDFQFPVFLYEMKWALWIFLIYELKDLIWKGIIIDFNLPAEKNFAYNAAEIVLLAVAVLLGSILAAFLQTSGNNVYTWVMLASLLAIKHISELVKGRT
;
A
#
# COMPACT_ATOMS: atom_id res chain seq x y z
N MET A 1 7.70 -22.21 1.31
CA MET A 1 7.33 -22.62 -0.07
C MET A 1 5.96 -22.09 -0.50
N ARG A 2 4.88 -22.26 0.30
CA ARG A 2 3.53 -21.74 -0.03
C ARG A 2 3.48 -20.21 -0.26
N ALA A 3 4.07 -19.40 0.62
CA ALA A 3 4.13 -17.95 0.48
C ALA A 3 4.83 -17.49 -0.83
N LEU A 4 5.92 -18.16 -1.22
CA LEU A 4 6.63 -17.88 -2.47
C LEU A 4 5.76 -18.15 -3.69
N ILE A 5 5.03 -19.28 -3.71
CA ILE A 5 4.13 -19.64 -4.82
C ILE A 5 3.02 -18.60 -4.96
N VAL A 6 2.40 -18.20 -3.85
CA VAL A 6 1.33 -17.19 -3.84
C VAL A 6 1.83 -15.85 -4.37
N ASN A 7 3.03 -15.45 -3.96
CA ASN A 7 3.68 -14.24 -4.43
C ASN A 7 3.95 -14.29 -5.94
N ILE A 8 4.46 -15.41 -6.45
CA ILE A 8 4.67 -15.61 -7.89
C ILE A 8 3.33 -15.58 -8.65
N VAL A 9 2.30 -16.26 -8.16
CA VAL A 9 0.97 -16.28 -8.79
C VAL A 9 0.37 -14.87 -8.83
N THR A 10 0.42 -14.14 -7.71
CA THR A 10 -0.08 -12.76 -7.64
C THR A 10 0.66 -11.86 -8.63
N LEU A 11 1.98 -11.97 -8.68
CA LEU A 11 2.82 -11.23 -9.61
C LEU A 11 2.45 -11.51 -11.06
N ILE A 12 2.32 -12.79 -11.44
CA ILE A 12 1.92 -13.21 -12.78
C ILE A 12 0.53 -12.69 -13.12
N SER A 13 -0.45 -12.80 -12.20
CA SER A 13 -1.81 -12.32 -12.41
C SER A 13 -1.85 -10.81 -12.69
N VAL A 14 -1.07 -10.01 -11.94
CA VAL A 14 -0.99 -8.56 -12.13
C VAL A 14 -0.32 -8.22 -13.47
N ILE A 15 0.80 -8.87 -13.81
CA ILE A 15 1.50 -8.65 -15.08
C ILE A 15 0.61 -9.01 -16.28
N LEU A 16 -0.03 -10.19 -16.24
CA LEU A 16 -0.91 -10.64 -17.32
C LEU A 16 -2.15 -9.73 -17.44
N SER A 17 -2.70 -9.26 -16.32
CA SER A 17 -3.83 -8.33 -16.32
C SER A 17 -3.47 -7.01 -16.99
N LEU A 18 -2.31 -6.43 -16.68
CA LEU A 18 -1.83 -5.20 -17.29
C LEU A 18 -1.50 -5.38 -18.77
N TRP A 19 -0.87 -6.49 -19.12
CA TRP A 19 -0.55 -6.82 -20.51
C TRP A 19 -1.80 -7.01 -21.37
N TYR A 20 -2.79 -7.78 -20.89
CA TYR A 20 -4.04 -8.05 -21.60
C TYR A 20 -4.88 -6.78 -21.78
N SER A 21 -5.00 -5.96 -20.73
CA SER A 21 -5.81 -4.73 -20.75
C SER A 21 -5.14 -3.55 -21.45
N ARG A 22 -3.87 -3.71 -21.88
CA ARG A 22 -3.02 -2.62 -22.39
C ARG A 22 -3.03 -1.39 -21.46
N ALA A 23 -3.16 -1.65 -20.17
CA ALA A 23 -3.22 -0.63 -19.13
C ALA A 23 -1.87 0.08 -19.01
N ASN A 24 -1.90 1.39 -18.72
CA ASN A 24 -0.68 2.12 -18.41
C ASN A 24 -0.09 1.61 -17.08
N PRO A 25 1.19 1.19 -17.04
CA PRO A 25 1.79 0.66 -15.80
C PRO A 25 1.78 1.64 -14.62
N ARG A 26 1.59 2.95 -14.85
CA ARG A 26 1.38 3.95 -13.78
C ARG A 26 0.20 3.61 -12.85
N ILE A 27 -0.76 2.79 -13.31
CA ILE A 27 -1.84 2.25 -12.50
C ILE A 27 -1.35 1.56 -11.22
N LEU A 28 -0.16 0.92 -11.25
CA LEU A 28 0.40 0.27 -10.05
C LEU A 28 0.78 1.26 -8.95
N ILE A 29 1.20 2.46 -9.34
CA ILE A 29 1.52 3.53 -8.39
C ILE A 29 0.25 3.88 -7.60
N PHE A 30 -0.87 4.08 -8.30
CA PHE A 30 -2.16 4.34 -7.66
C PHE A 30 -2.65 3.15 -6.85
N ALA A 31 -2.46 1.91 -7.33
CA ALA A 31 -2.84 0.71 -6.59
C ALA A 31 -2.08 0.62 -5.25
N PHE A 32 -0.77 0.88 -5.23
CA PHE A 32 0.03 0.84 -4.01
C PHE A 32 -0.27 2.01 -3.07
N LEU A 33 -0.55 3.19 -3.60
CA LEU A 33 -1.10 4.30 -2.79
C LEU A 33 -2.41 3.90 -2.10
N MET A 34 -3.33 3.25 -2.84
CA MET A 34 -4.57 2.72 -2.27
C MET A 34 -4.31 1.66 -1.20
N VAL A 35 -3.38 0.72 -1.43
CA VAL A 35 -3.00 -0.29 -0.41
C VAL A 35 -2.57 0.40 0.88
N MET A 36 -1.68 1.39 0.81
CA MET A 36 -1.21 2.10 2.00
C MET A 36 -2.34 2.86 2.73
N LEU A 37 -3.14 3.63 1.99
CA LEU A 37 -4.24 4.41 2.56
C LEU A 37 -5.29 3.52 3.20
N ILE A 38 -5.78 2.52 2.45
CA ILE A 38 -6.83 1.64 2.91
C ILE A 38 -6.35 0.78 4.08
N ARG A 39 -5.08 0.40 4.14
CA ARG A 39 -4.54 -0.33 5.29
C ARG A 39 -4.65 0.46 6.59
N ILE A 40 -4.29 1.75 6.59
CA ILE A 40 -4.43 2.61 7.78
C ILE A 40 -5.91 2.75 8.17
N VAL A 41 -6.79 2.94 7.18
CA VAL A 41 -8.24 3.02 7.40
C VAL A 41 -8.79 1.70 7.95
N LEU A 42 -8.35 0.55 7.43
CA LEU A 42 -8.77 -0.78 7.87
C LEU A 42 -8.34 -1.04 9.31
N ILE A 43 -7.09 -0.73 9.67
CA ILE A 43 -6.62 -0.86 11.06
C ILE A 43 -7.50 -0.04 12.00
N GLN A 44 -7.72 1.24 11.68
CA GLN A 44 -8.56 2.12 12.50
C GLN A 44 -10.00 1.60 12.59
N LEU A 45 -10.57 1.18 11.45
CA LEU A 45 -11.93 0.67 11.37
C LEU A 45 -12.07 -0.62 12.20
N MET A 46 -11.17 -1.59 12.05
CA MET A 46 -11.21 -2.83 12.81
C MET A 46 -11.09 -2.60 14.31
N LEU A 47 -10.22 -1.67 14.76
CA LEU A 47 -10.13 -1.29 16.16
C LEU A 47 -11.43 -0.65 16.68
N VAL A 48 -12.03 0.25 15.91
CA VAL A 48 -13.32 0.88 16.25
C VAL A 48 -14.43 -0.17 16.31
N LEU A 49 -14.52 -1.05 15.32
CA LEU A 49 -15.52 -2.12 15.27
C LEU A 49 -15.36 -3.07 16.46
N TYR A 50 -14.14 -3.49 16.77
CA TYR A 50 -13.87 -4.38 17.91
C TYR A 50 -14.29 -3.76 19.25
N ARG A 51 -14.02 -2.45 19.44
CA ARG A 51 -14.37 -1.72 20.67
C ARG A 51 -15.86 -1.39 20.75
N LYS A 52 -16.50 -1.06 19.62
CA LYS A 52 -17.91 -0.63 19.57
C LYS A 52 -18.87 -1.80 19.63
N TYR A 53 -18.54 -2.94 19.03
CA TYR A 53 -19.42 -4.11 19.04
C TYR A 53 -19.08 -5.05 20.20
N THR A 54 -20.11 -5.44 20.95
CA THR A 54 -20.03 -6.39 22.06
C THR A 54 -20.28 -7.83 21.63
N SER A 55 -20.78 -8.06 20.41
CA SER A 55 -21.02 -9.40 19.88
C SER A 55 -19.72 -10.20 19.78
N GLU A 56 -19.68 -11.35 20.46
CA GLU A 56 -18.55 -12.29 20.39
C GLU A 56 -18.27 -12.74 18.95
N ALA A 57 -19.32 -13.03 18.17
CA ALA A 57 -19.17 -13.44 16.77
C ALA A 57 -18.40 -12.42 15.92
N VAL A 58 -18.63 -11.12 16.15
CA VAL A 58 -17.91 -10.05 15.44
C VAL A 58 -16.45 -10.00 15.89
N ARG A 59 -16.19 -10.11 17.20
CA ARG A 59 -14.82 -10.10 17.76
C ARG A 59 -14.00 -11.30 17.27
N ASP A 60 -14.60 -12.48 17.26
CA ASP A 60 -14.00 -13.72 16.75
C ASP A 60 -13.68 -13.61 15.25
N PHE A 61 -14.60 -13.05 14.47
CA PHE A 61 -14.37 -12.82 13.05
C PHE A 61 -13.19 -11.87 12.82
N LEU A 62 -13.16 -10.74 13.52
CA LEU A 62 -12.08 -9.76 13.41
C LEU A 62 -10.71 -10.35 13.82
N GLN A 63 -10.66 -11.18 14.86
CA GLN A 63 -9.43 -11.87 15.26
C GLN A 63 -8.98 -12.94 14.24
N LYS A 64 -9.91 -13.57 13.51
CA LYS A 64 -9.57 -14.57 12.49
C LYS A 64 -8.94 -13.99 11.24
N ILE A 65 -9.26 -12.76 10.87
CA ILE A 65 -8.80 -12.10 9.63
C ILE A 65 -7.51 -11.30 9.79
N VAL A 66 -6.99 -11.14 11.01
CA VAL A 66 -5.74 -10.43 11.32
C VAL A 66 -4.67 -11.39 11.82
N GLN A 67 -3.41 -10.98 11.73
CA GLN A 67 -2.30 -11.64 12.43
C GLN A 67 -2.20 -11.07 13.84
N THR A 68 -2.02 -11.98 14.80
CA THR A 68 -1.75 -11.64 16.19
C THR A 68 -0.36 -11.00 16.31
N SER A 69 -0.21 -10.08 17.27
CA SER A 69 1.07 -9.45 17.57
C SER A 69 2.17 -10.50 17.80
N PRO A 70 3.36 -10.33 17.19
CA PRO A 70 4.49 -11.20 17.44
C PRO A 70 4.93 -11.11 18.92
N PRO A 71 5.52 -12.18 19.48
CA PRO A 71 5.99 -12.17 20.86
C PRO A 71 7.10 -11.13 21.05
N GLY A 72 6.96 -10.27 22.07
CA GLY A 72 7.92 -9.21 22.40
C GLY A 72 7.24 -7.89 22.77
N PRO A 73 8.02 -6.87 23.16
CA PRO A 73 7.47 -5.53 23.40
C PRO A 73 6.94 -4.92 22.08
N PRO A 74 5.86 -4.12 22.14
CA PRO A 74 5.34 -3.46 20.96
C PRO A 74 6.36 -2.48 20.38
N PRO A 75 6.41 -2.33 19.04
CA PRO A 75 7.30 -1.38 18.40
C PRO A 75 7.03 0.04 18.90
N GLN A 76 8.10 0.84 18.95
CA GLN A 76 7.95 2.27 19.20
C GLN A 76 7.37 2.93 17.96
N GLY A 77 6.33 3.74 18.15
CA GLY A 77 5.77 4.55 17.07
C GLY A 77 6.71 5.71 16.71
N MET A 78 6.46 6.34 15.56
CA MET A 78 7.05 7.65 15.29
C MET A 78 6.46 8.67 16.27
N TYR A 79 7.31 9.55 16.79
CA TYR A 79 6.91 10.63 17.69
C TYR A 79 6.82 11.94 16.93
N ASP A 80 5.77 12.71 17.22
CA ASP A 80 5.68 14.11 16.86
C ASP A 80 6.61 14.91 17.78
N THR A 81 7.58 15.60 17.19
CA THR A 81 8.60 16.39 17.90
C THR A 81 8.03 17.58 18.65
N HIS A 82 6.85 18.09 18.25
CA HIS A 82 6.21 19.23 18.89
C HIS A 82 5.29 18.82 20.03
N THR A 83 4.58 17.70 19.89
CA THR A 83 3.61 17.25 20.89
C THR A 83 4.15 16.18 21.84
N GLY A 84 5.28 15.54 21.50
CA GLY A 84 5.86 14.44 22.28
C GLY A 84 5.01 13.17 22.27
N LYS A 85 3.97 13.11 21.42
CA LYS A 85 3.03 11.98 21.31
C LYS A 85 3.36 11.14 20.08
N GLU A 86 3.00 9.86 20.13
CA GLU A 86 3.08 9.00 18.95
C GLU A 86 2.12 9.50 17.86
N VAL A 87 2.55 9.40 16.60
CA VAL A 87 1.77 9.79 15.43
C VAL A 87 0.55 8.87 15.32
N GLY A 88 -0.63 9.43 15.59
CA GLY A 88 -1.91 8.75 15.43
C GLY A 88 -2.48 8.83 14.01
N PHE A 89 -3.71 8.36 13.86
CA PHE A 89 -4.40 8.22 12.57
C PHE A 89 -4.36 9.50 11.72
N GLY A 90 -4.65 10.65 12.33
CA GLY A 90 -4.66 11.94 11.62
C GLY A 90 -3.31 12.31 11.03
N GLY A 91 -2.22 12.09 11.77
CA GLY A 91 -0.87 12.35 11.29
C GLY A 91 -0.46 11.38 10.17
N SER A 92 -0.79 10.09 10.31
CA SER A 92 -0.55 9.09 9.25
C SER A 92 -1.30 9.44 7.97
N MET A 93 -2.57 9.86 8.07
CA MET A 93 -3.38 10.26 6.92
C MET A 93 -2.86 11.53 6.25
N LEU A 94 -2.33 12.50 7.01
CA LEU A 94 -1.72 13.70 6.45
C LEU A 94 -0.48 13.36 5.63
N VAL A 95 0.41 12.52 6.17
CA VAL A 95 1.63 12.07 5.48
C VAL A 95 1.28 11.30 4.21
N LEU A 96 0.38 10.34 4.29
CA LEU A 96 -0.04 9.56 3.12
C LEU A 96 -0.80 10.41 2.10
N GLY A 97 -1.66 11.33 2.53
CA GLY A 97 -2.34 12.28 1.65
C GLY A 97 -1.35 13.18 0.92
N SER A 98 -0.32 13.65 1.61
CA SER A 98 0.77 14.45 1.00
C SER A 98 1.54 13.63 -0.03
N LEU A 99 1.84 12.36 0.28
CA LEU A 99 2.48 11.43 -0.65
C LEU A 99 1.63 11.20 -1.90
N VAL A 100 0.32 10.99 -1.74
CA VAL A 100 -0.63 10.81 -2.86
C VAL A 100 -0.61 12.04 -3.78
N LEU A 101 -0.70 13.24 -3.20
CA LEU A 101 -0.66 14.49 -3.98
C LEU A 101 0.68 14.63 -4.72
N PHE A 102 1.80 14.40 -4.04
CA PHE A 102 3.12 14.51 -4.65
C PHE A 102 3.30 13.53 -5.80
N THR A 103 2.93 12.27 -5.60
CA THR A 103 2.94 11.24 -6.64
C THR A 103 2.00 11.57 -7.80
N PHE A 104 0.82 12.11 -7.51
CA PHE A 104 -0.10 12.55 -8.56
C PHE A 104 0.54 13.58 -9.48
N PHE A 105 1.16 14.64 -8.91
CA PHE A 105 1.85 15.64 -9.71
C PHE A 105 3.02 15.03 -10.48
N LEU A 106 3.87 14.22 -9.85
CA LEU A 106 5.01 13.58 -10.53
C LEU A 106 4.59 12.69 -11.71
N THR A 107 3.41 12.10 -11.67
CA THR A 107 2.94 11.17 -12.71
C THR A 107 2.15 11.83 -13.84
N HIS A 108 1.73 13.08 -13.65
CA HIS A 108 0.90 13.84 -14.60
C HIS A 108 1.57 15.12 -15.13
N VAL A 109 2.77 15.47 -14.65
CA VAL A 109 3.55 16.55 -15.23
C VAL A 109 4.32 16.01 -16.44
N ASN A 110 4.05 16.58 -17.61
CA ASN A 110 4.68 16.15 -18.87
C ASN A 110 6.13 16.70 -18.99
N ALA A 111 6.79 16.37 -20.10
CA ALA A 111 8.16 16.81 -20.38
C ALA A 111 8.31 18.34 -20.48
N GLU A 112 7.24 19.04 -20.86
CA GLU A 112 7.15 20.49 -20.96
C GLU A 112 6.83 21.16 -19.60
N LYS A 113 6.74 20.36 -18.53
CA LYS A 113 6.39 20.76 -17.15
C LYS A 113 4.95 21.27 -17.03
N GLU A 114 4.09 20.90 -17.96
CA GLU A 114 2.66 21.19 -17.91
C GLU A 114 1.92 19.99 -17.30
N LEU A 115 0.79 20.29 -16.63
CA LEU A 115 -0.06 19.25 -16.08
C LEU A 115 -0.90 18.64 -17.21
N ASP A 116 -0.49 17.46 -17.68
CA ASP A 116 -1.25 16.65 -18.64
C ASP A 116 -2.22 15.74 -17.89
N PHE A 117 -3.38 16.30 -17.54
CA PHE A 117 -4.43 15.60 -16.83
C PHE A 117 -5.71 15.49 -17.67
N GLN A 118 -6.05 14.25 -18.04
CA GLN A 118 -7.32 13.92 -18.66
C GLN A 118 -8.18 13.13 -17.69
N PHE A 119 -9.26 13.75 -17.20
CA PHE A 119 -10.16 13.14 -16.22
C PHE A 119 -10.70 11.75 -16.63
N PRO A 120 -11.11 11.50 -17.90
CA PRO A 120 -11.56 10.16 -18.32
C PRO A 120 -10.45 9.10 -18.23
N VAL A 121 -9.21 9.46 -18.58
CA VAL A 121 -8.05 8.56 -18.50
C VAL A 121 -7.76 8.26 -17.04
N PHE A 122 -7.78 9.28 -16.18
CA PHE A 122 -7.60 9.10 -14.75
C PHE A 122 -8.65 8.18 -14.15
N LEU A 123 -9.93 8.32 -14.50
CA LEU A 123 -10.98 7.41 -14.02
C LEU A 123 -10.77 5.96 -14.48
N TYR A 124 -10.35 5.76 -15.73
CA TYR A 124 -10.01 4.44 -16.24
C TYR A 124 -8.87 3.81 -15.44
N GLU A 125 -7.84 4.59 -15.14
CA GLU A 125 -6.68 4.15 -14.38
C GLU A 125 -6.99 3.88 -12.92
N MET A 126 -7.80 4.72 -12.29
CA MET A 126 -8.27 4.52 -10.92
C MET A 126 -9.12 3.25 -10.79
N LYS A 127 -9.94 2.93 -11.81
CA LYS A 127 -10.69 1.67 -11.84
C LYS A 127 -9.76 0.45 -11.87
N TRP A 128 -8.72 0.48 -12.70
CA TRP A 128 -7.73 -0.61 -12.74
C TRP A 128 -6.86 -0.66 -11.49
N ALA A 129 -6.52 0.50 -10.92
CA ALA A 129 -5.76 0.61 -9.69
C ALA A 129 -6.54 -0.02 -8.55
N LEU A 130 -7.85 0.26 -8.48
CA LEU A 130 -8.76 -0.37 -7.54
C LEU A 130 -8.80 -1.88 -7.71
N TRP A 131 -8.84 -2.39 -8.95
CA TRP A 131 -8.80 -3.84 -9.17
C TRP A 131 -7.52 -4.49 -8.68
N ILE A 132 -6.37 -3.89 -8.97
CA ILE A 132 -5.08 -4.42 -8.53
C ILE A 132 -4.93 -4.30 -7.01
N PHE A 133 -5.35 -3.17 -6.44
CA PHE A 133 -5.44 -2.97 -5.00
C PHE A 133 -6.25 -4.08 -4.33
N LEU A 134 -7.44 -4.41 -4.85
CA LEU A 134 -8.29 -5.46 -4.30
C LEU A 134 -7.60 -6.83 -4.34
N ILE A 135 -6.87 -7.15 -5.42
CA ILE A 135 -6.10 -8.41 -5.49
C ILE A 135 -5.05 -8.46 -4.38
N TYR A 136 -4.28 -7.38 -4.19
CA TYR A 136 -3.26 -7.33 -3.14
C TYR A 136 -3.85 -7.35 -1.74
N GLU A 137 -4.93 -6.61 -1.50
CA GLU A 137 -5.52 -6.51 -0.17
C GLU A 137 -6.28 -7.79 0.20
N LEU A 138 -7.00 -8.42 -0.73
CA LEU A 138 -7.62 -9.72 -0.50
C LEU A 138 -6.56 -10.79 -0.19
N LYS A 139 -5.45 -10.78 -0.92
CA LYS A 139 -4.31 -11.64 -0.61
C LYS A 139 -3.80 -11.35 0.80
N ASP A 140 -3.52 -10.08 1.14
CA ASP A 140 -3.00 -9.73 2.45
C ASP A 140 -3.99 -10.12 3.57
N LEU A 141 -5.30 -10.00 3.37
CA LEU A 141 -6.31 -10.49 4.33
C LEU A 141 -6.32 -12.02 4.46
N ILE A 142 -6.32 -12.76 3.35
CA ILE A 142 -6.32 -14.24 3.35
C ILE A 142 -5.08 -14.79 4.09
N TRP A 143 -3.95 -14.12 3.93
CA TRP A 143 -2.67 -14.52 4.51
C TRP A 143 -2.34 -13.80 5.82
N LYS A 144 -3.30 -13.06 6.39
CA LYS A 144 -3.16 -12.32 7.65
C LYS A 144 -1.99 -11.32 7.65
N GLY A 145 -1.71 -10.67 6.53
CA GLY A 145 -0.65 -9.69 6.37
C GLY A 145 -0.82 -8.39 7.20
N ILE A 146 -1.96 -8.22 7.89
CA ILE A 146 -2.23 -7.08 8.77
C ILE A 146 -2.09 -7.54 10.23
N ILE A 147 -1.15 -6.95 10.95
CA ILE A 147 -0.95 -7.21 12.39
C ILE A 147 -1.83 -6.27 13.19
N ILE A 148 -2.75 -6.81 14.00
CA ILE A 148 -3.57 -6.03 14.92
C ILE A 148 -3.59 -6.69 16.30
N ASP A 149 -3.20 -5.91 17.30
CA ASP A 149 -3.43 -6.18 18.72
C ASP A 149 -4.54 -5.27 19.23
N PHE A 150 -5.72 -5.86 19.45
CA PHE A 150 -6.91 -5.14 19.89
C PHE A 150 -6.80 -4.58 21.32
N ASN A 151 -5.83 -5.05 22.12
CA ASN A 151 -5.58 -4.54 23.46
C ASN A 151 -4.67 -3.31 23.47
N LEU A 152 -4.00 -3.02 22.35
CA LEU A 152 -3.10 -1.89 22.21
C LEU A 152 -3.82 -0.68 21.59
N PRO A 153 -3.28 0.54 21.80
CA PRO A 153 -3.79 1.72 21.15
C PRO A 153 -3.48 1.71 19.64
N ALA A 154 -4.14 2.58 18.87
CA ALA A 154 -4.07 2.56 17.40
C ALA A 154 -2.66 2.86 16.89
N GLU A 155 -1.95 3.74 17.59
CA GLU A 155 -0.58 4.18 17.32
C GLU A 155 0.39 2.99 17.28
N LYS A 156 0.26 2.07 18.23
CA LYS A 156 1.07 0.84 18.28
C LYS A 156 0.72 -0.11 17.13
N ASN A 157 -0.56 -0.22 16.80
CA ASN A 157 -1.01 -0.99 15.65
C ASN A 157 -0.50 -0.42 14.33
N PHE A 158 -0.44 0.91 14.19
CA PHE A 158 0.21 1.54 13.03
C PHE A 158 1.71 1.25 13.01
N ALA A 159 2.40 1.28 14.16
CA ALA A 159 3.83 0.97 14.24
C ALA A 159 4.16 -0.47 13.78
N TYR A 160 3.33 -1.47 14.12
CA TYR A 160 3.50 -2.84 13.59
C TYR A 160 3.44 -2.93 12.06
N ASN A 161 2.64 -2.06 11.43
CA ASN A 161 2.43 -2.06 9.99
C ASN A 161 3.29 -0.99 9.26
N ALA A 162 3.99 -0.13 10.00
CA ALA A 162 4.70 1.03 9.48
C ALA A 162 5.85 0.64 8.52
N ALA A 163 6.60 -0.43 8.82
CA ALA A 163 7.72 -0.85 7.98
C ALA A 163 7.28 -1.16 6.53
N GLU A 164 6.12 -1.79 6.36
CA GLU A 164 5.60 -2.08 5.03
C GLU A 164 5.04 -0.84 4.35
N ILE A 165 4.34 0.02 5.08
CA ILE A 165 3.84 1.28 4.55
C ILE A 165 5.00 2.16 4.08
N VAL A 166 6.09 2.23 4.86
CA VAL A 166 7.29 2.98 4.49
C VAL A 166 7.95 2.36 3.26
N LEU A 167 8.09 1.04 3.20
CA LEU A 167 8.69 0.37 2.04
C LEU A 167 7.86 0.59 0.77
N LEU A 168 6.53 0.50 0.87
CA LEU A 168 5.62 0.83 -0.23
C LEU A 168 5.69 2.31 -0.61
N ALA A 169 5.81 3.22 0.35
CA ALA A 169 5.94 4.65 0.10
C ALA A 169 7.25 4.96 -0.64
N VAL A 170 8.37 4.36 -0.21
CA VAL A 170 9.66 4.46 -0.90
C VAL A 170 9.56 3.91 -2.32
N ALA A 171 8.93 2.74 -2.49
CA ALA A 171 8.72 2.16 -3.81
C ALA A 171 7.91 3.11 -4.70
N VAL A 172 6.76 3.59 -4.23
CA VAL A 172 5.89 4.54 -4.93
C VAL A 172 6.64 5.82 -5.30
N LEU A 173 7.42 6.40 -4.39
CA LEU A 173 8.22 7.60 -4.66
C LEU A 173 9.25 7.35 -5.75
N LEU A 174 10.05 6.28 -5.62
CA LEU A 174 11.04 5.92 -6.62
C LEU A 174 10.40 5.64 -7.98
N GLY A 175 9.26 4.94 -8.00
CA GLY A 175 8.47 4.71 -9.20
C GLY A 175 7.96 6.01 -9.81
N SER A 176 7.45 6.95 -9.00
CA SER A 176 6.94 8.24 -9.47
C SER A 176 8.04 9.13 -10.02
N ILE A 177 9.20 9.18 -9.34
CA ILE A 177 10.38 9.93 -9.80
C ILE A 177 10.88 9.34 -11.11
N LEU A 178 11.02 8.01 -11.18
CA LEU A 178 11.44 7.32 -12.38
C LEU A 178 10.45 7.57 -13.53
N ALA A 179 9.14 7.49 -13.28
CA ALA A 179 8.11 7.83 -14.26
C ALA A 179 8.29 9.26 -14.80
N ALA A 180 8.47 10.24 -13.92
CA ALA A 180 8.69 11.63 -14.30
C ALA A 180 9.95 11.80 -15.17
N PHE A 181 11.07 11.21 -14.77
CA PHE A 181 12.31 11.24 -15.57
C PHE A 181 12.11 10.58 -16.95
N LEU A 182 11.41 9.46 -17.00
CA LEU A 182 11.25 8.70 -18.24
C LEU A 182 10.24 9.33 -19.20
N GLN A 183 9.23 10.03 -18.70
CA GLN A 183 8.33 10.84 -19.52
C GLN A 183 9.09 11.91 -20.32
N THR A 184 10.19 12.45 -19.79
CA THR A 184 11.05 13.38 -20.55
C THR A 184 11.82 12.72 -21.71
N SER A 185 11.96 11.40 -21.71
CA SER A 185 12.72 10.62 -22.70
C SER A 185 11.88 9.99 -23.82
N GLY A 186 10.54 10.06 -23.73
CA GLY A 186 9.62 9.57 -24.75
C GLY A 186 9.53 8.04 -24.96
N ASN A 187 10.17 7.21 -24.11
CA ASN A 187 10.29 5.76 -24.35
C ASN A 187 9.39 4.91 -23.43
N ASN A 188 8.49 4.12 -24.03
CA ASN A 188 7.53 3.25 -23.32
C ASN A 188 8.14 1.99 -22.66
N VAL A 189 9.37 1.59 -23.02
CA VAL A 189 10.06 0.42 -22.44
C VAL A 189 10.37 0.63 -20.96
N TYR A 190 10.63 1.87 -20.56
CA TYR A 190 11.07 2.16 -19.20
C TYR A 190 9.93 2.14 -18.18
N THR A 191 8.68 2.31 -18.62
CA THR A 191 7.48 2.15 -17.79
C THR A 191 7.32 0.70 -17.29
N TRP A 192 7.79 -0.28 -18.08
CA TRP A 192 7.82 -1.70 -17.71
C TRP A 192 8.97 -2.04 -16.74
N VAL A 193 10.12 -1.36 -16.87
CA VAL A 193 11.24 -1.51 -15.92
C VAL A 193 10.84 -0.96 -14.55
N MET A 194 10.19 0.20 -14.50
CA MET A 194 9.59 0.75 -13.28
C MET A 194 8.62 -0.24 -12.63
N LEU A 195 7.74 -0.84 -13.43
CA LEU A 195 6.80 -1.87 -12.99
C LEU A 195 7.51 -3.09 -12.38
N ALA A 196 8.57 -3.59 -13.02
CA ALA A 196 9.33 -4.72 -12.52
C ALA A 196 9.99 -4.41 -11.16
N SER A 197 10.55 -3.21 -11.00
CA SER A 197 11.18 -2.78 -9.75
C SER A 197 10.17 -2.61 -8.61
N LEU A 198 9.04 -1.96 -8.87
CA LEU A 198 7.96 -1.77 -7.90
C LEU A 198 7.41 -3.11 -7.40
N LEU A 199 7.14 -4.03 -8.32
CA LEU A 199 6.65 -5.36 -8.00
C LEU A 199 7.70 -6.19 -7.27
N ALA A 200 8.97 -6.13 -7.66
CA ALA A 200 10.06 -6.82 -6.99
C ALA A 200 10.21 -6.35 -5.53
N ILE A 201 10.19 -5.04 -5.28
CA ILE A 201 10.32 -4.47 -3.93
C ILE A 201 9.19 -4.96 -3.01
N LYS A 202 7.93 -4.91 -3.47
CA LYS A 202 6.78 -5.40 -2.69
C LYS A 202 6.91 -6.89 -2.36
N HIS A 203 7.24 -7.73 -3.34
CA HIS A 203 7.35 -9.18 -3.10
C HIS A 203 8.58 -9.56 -2.26
N ILE A 204 9.71 -8.86 -2.39
CA ILE A 204 10.88 -9.06 -1.53
C ILE A 204 10.53 -8.72 -0.08
N SER A 205 9.82 -7.61 0.16
CA SER A 205 9.35 -7.22 1.50
C SER A 205 8.49 -8.30 2.16
N GLU A 206 7.60 -8.93 1.40
CA GLU A 206 6.74 -10.00 1.91
C GLU A 206 7.52 -11.29 2.19
N LEU A 207 8.54 -11.60 1.38
CA LEU A 207 9.40 -12.76 1.62
C LEU A 207 10.26 -12.60 2.87
N VAL A 208 10.68 -11.37 3.20
CA VAL A 208 11.38 -11.06 4.45
C VAL A 208 10.45 -11.23 5.65
N LYS A 209 9.20 -10.75 5.54
CA LYS A 209 8.18 -10.93 6.60
C LYS A 209 7.77 -12.39 6.82
N GLY A 210 7.60 -13.17 5.76
CA GLY A 210 7.16 -14.57 5.87
C GLY A 210 8.21 -15.57 6.40
N ARG A 211 9.39 -15.09 6.80
CA ARG A 211 10.47 -15.90 7.41
C ARG A 211 10.63 -15.69 8.92
N THR A 212 9.93 -14.73 9.50
CA THR A 212 9.80 -14.53 10.96
C THR A 212 8.51 -15.15 11.45
#